data_AF-A0A7R9SYM7-F1
#
_entry.id   AF-A0A7R9SYM7-F1
#
_cell.length_a   1.000
_cell.length_b   1.000
_cell.length_c   1.000
_cell.angle_alpha   90.00
_cell.angle_beta   90.00
_cell.angle_gamma   90.00
#
_symmetry.space_group_name_H-M   'P 1'
#
loop_
_entity.id
_entity.type
_entity.pdbx_description
1 polymer ?
#
loop_
_entity_poly.entity_id
_entity_poly.type
_entity_poly.pdbx_seq_one_letter_code
_entity_poly.pdbx_strand_id
1 'polypeptide(L)'
;MEIRFNPHLREVLFPQLVRVAEDVEVANNARLATIQAPELREVNEDLELHYIPMLANVTLPSLSEIRGNAVMASLPSLESLDLPSLITIHGAFKVFHNDKLVNLTASELVSIGIDYGDDEEEEEEEEEEE
;
A
#
# COMPACT_ATOMS: atom_id res chain seq x y z
N MET A 1 -0.49 7.81 -6.93
CA MET A 1 0.98 7.58 -7.01
C MET A 1 1.28 6.29 -7.78
N GLU A 2 1.99 6.37 -8.90
CA GLU A 2 2.27 5.20 -9.74
C GLU A 2 3.75 4.99 -10.03
N ILE A 3 4.24 3.76 -9.88
CA ILE A 3 5.61 3.35 -10.22
C ILE A 3 5.54 2.11 -11.11
N ARG A 4 5.47 2.33 -12.42
CA ARG A 4 5.33 1.26 -13.41
C ARG A 4 6.48 1.18 -14.40
N PHE A 5 6.83 -0.04 -14.84
CA PHE A 5 7.73 -0.30 -15.97
C PHE A 5 9.16 0.27 -15.83
N ASN A 6 9.77 0.17 -14.64
CA ASN A 6 11.16 0.57 -14.42
C ASN A 6 12.07 -0.66 -14.36
N PRO A 7 12.68 -1.11 -15.48
CA PRO A 7 13.45 -2.36 -15.54
C PRO A 7 14.77 -2.33 -14.76
N HIS A 8 15.18 -1.15 -14.27
CA HIS A 8 16.43 -0.94 -13.54
C HIS A 8 16.22 -0.45 -12.10
N LEU A 9 14.99 -0.09 -11.72
CA LEU A 9 14.70 0.35 -10.36
C LEU A 9 14.88 -0.83 -9.40
N ARG A 10 15.62 -0.60 -8.32
CA ARG A 10 15.94 -1.64 -7.32
C ARG A 10 15.28 -1.41 -5.97
N GLU A 11 15.03 -0.14 -5.64
CA GLU A 11 14.47 0.27 -4.37
C GLU A 11 13.56 1.48 -4.56
N VAL A 12 12.53 1.56 -3.73
CA VAL A 12 11.65 2.73 -3.60
C VAL A 12 11.65 3.10 -2.13
N LEU A 13 12.07 4.33 -1.82
CA LEU A 13 12.23 4.83 -0.47
C LEU A 13 11.45 6.13 -0.30
N PHE A 14 10.51 6.14 0.62
CA PHE A 14 9.69 7.29 0.97
C PHE A 14 9.75 7.55 2.48
N PRO A 15 10.90 8.05 2.99
CA PRO A 15 11.15 8.15 4.42
C PRO A 15 10.28 9.19 5.15
N GLN A 16 9.56 10.04 4.43
CA GLN A 16 8.74 11.13 4.97
C GLN A 16 7.31 11.13 4.42
N LEU A 17 6.94 10.11 3.63
CA LEU A 17 5.59 10.02 3.08
C LEU A 17 4.65 9.55 4.19
N VAL A 18 3.65 10.38 4.51
CA VAL A 18 2.70 10.11 5.60
C VAL A 18 1.33 9.65 5.10
N ARG A 19 0.84 10.24 4.01
CA ARG A 19 -0.46 9.92 3.40
C ARG A 19 -0.33 9.94 1.88
N VAL A 20 -1.09 9.08 1.21
CA VAL A 20 -1.33 9.17 -0.23
C VAL A 20 -2.81 9.44 -0.45
N ALA A 21 -3.11 10.53 -1.15
CA ALA A 21 -4.48 11.02 -1.35
C ALA A 21 -5.30 10.19 -2.36
N GLU A 22 -4.62 9.41 -3.18
CA GLU A 22 -5.20 8.54 -4.22
C GLU A 22 -4.55 7.14 -4.12
N ASP A 23 -4.57 6.39 -5.21
CA ASP A 23 -3.93 5.09 -5.36
C ASP A 23 -2.42 5.07 -5.08
N VAL A 24 -1.94 3.94 -4.60
CA VAL A 24 -0.53 3.54 -4.64
C VAL A 24 -0.42 2.31 -5.52
N GLU A 25 0.05 2.48 -6.75
CA GLU A 25 0.32 1.36 -7.65
C GLU A 25 1.82 1.20 -7.92
N VAL A 26 2.35 0.01 -7.62
CA VAL A 26 3.69 -0.39 -8.02
C VAL A 26 3.58 -1.65 -8.86
N ALA A 27 3.96 -1.53 -10.14
CA ALA A 27 3.72 -2.59 -11.09
C ALA A 27 4.88 -2.81 -12.08
N ASN A 28 5.08 -4.05 -12.52
CA ASN A 28 5.96 -4.37 -13.65
C ASN A 28 7.42 -3.86 -13.48
N ASN A 29 7.97 -3.92 -12.26
CA ASN A 29 9.35 -3.52 -11.98
C ASN A 29 10.25 -4.75 -11.80
N ALA A 30 10.84 -5.23 -12.90
CA ALA A 30 11.53 -6.53 -12.95
C ALA A 30 12.72 -6.68 -11.98
N ARG A 31 13.28 -5.58 -11.48
CA ARG A 31 14.45 -5.58 -10.57
C ARG A 31 14.18 -4.94 -9.21
N LEU A 32 12.96 -4.46 -8.96
CA LEU A 32 12.62 -3.82 -7.69
C LEU A 32 12.59 -4.90 -6.61
N ALA A 33 13.42 -4.71 -5.58
CA ALA A 33 13.61 -5.68 -4.51
C ALA A 33 13.07 -5.17 -3.17
N THR A 34 12.85 -3.86 -3.03
CA THR A 34 12.55 -3.25 -1.74
C THR A 34 11.65 -2.02 -1.90
N ILE A 35 10.59 -1.95 -1.10
CA ILE A 35 9.73 -0.79 -0.94
C ILE A 35 9.70 -0.42 0.53
N GLN A 36 10.00 0.84 0.87
CA GLN A 36 9.97 1.33 2.24
C GLN A 36 9.25 2.68 2.29
N ALA A 37 8.22 2.76 3.13
CA ALA A 37 7.57 4.01 3.50
C ALA A 37 7.27 3.94 5.01
N PRO A 38 8.28 4.16 5.87
CA PRO A 38 8.18 3.92 7.30
C PRO A 38 7.12 4.78 7.99
N GLU A 39 6.90 6.00 7.50
CA GLU A 39 5.96 6.97 8.07
C GLU A 39 4.57 6.93 7.43
N LEU A 40 4.34 6.07 6.42
CA LEU A 40 3.07 6.01 5.71
C LEU A 40 2.00 5.45 6.65
N ARG A 41 0.92 6.20 6.84
CA ARG A 41 -0.21 5.86 7.71
C ARG A 41 -1.48 5.52 6.96
N GLU A 42 -1.72 6.19 5.84
CA GLU A 42 -2.99 6.11 5.12
C GLU A 42 -2.80 6.11 3.60
N VAL A 43 -3.57 5.24 2.94
CA VAL A 43 -3.81 5.27 1.49
C VAL A 43 -5.32 5.47 1.29
N ASN A 44 -5.69 6.58 0.67
CA ASN A 44 -7.10 6.98 0.50
C ASN A 44 -7.85 6.20 -0.58
N GLU A 45 -7.14 5.47 -1.43
CA GLU A 45 -7.74 4.58 -2.42
C GLU A 45 -7.03 3.22 -2.37
N ASP A 46 -6.60 2.67 -3.51
CA ASP A 46 -6.08 1.31 -3.59
C ASP A 46 -4.56 1.26 -3.31
N LEU A 47 -4.12 0.24 -2.57
CA LEU A 47 -2.71 -0.15 -2.46
C LEU A 47 -2.48 -1.41 -3.28
N GLU A 48 -1.84 -1.27 -4.43
CA GLU A 48 -1.60 -2.36 -5.36
C GLU A 48 -0.10 -2.60 -5.62
N LEU A 49 0.35 -3.81 -5.32
CA LEU A 49 1.68 -4.31 -5.64
C LEU A 49 1.54 -5.54 -6.54
N HIS A 50 1.91 -5.42 -7.81
CA HIS A 50 1.74 -6.53 -8.74
C HIS A 50 2.81 -6.69 -9.82
N TYR A 51 3.12 -7.93 -10.19
CA TYR A 51 4.16 -8.27 -11.18
C TYR A 51 5.55 -7.71 -10.84
N ILE A 52 6.00 -7.92 -9.61
CA ILE A 52 7.33 -7.48 -9.12
C ILE A 52 8.14 -8.73 -8.69
N PRO A 53 8.76 -9.44 -9.65
CA PRO A 53 9.29 -10.79 -9.41
C PRO A 53 10.44 -10.84 -8.39
N MET A 54 11.15 -9.74 -8.17
CA MET A 54 12.28 -9.66 -7.25
C MET A 54 11.93 -9.01 -5.90
N LEU A 55 10.68 -8.58 -5.68
CA LEU A 55 10.30 -7.92 -4.44
C LEU A 55 10.38 -8.90 -3.28
N ALA A 56 11.30 -8.63 -2.35
CA ALA A 56 11.52 -9.45 -1.17
C ALA A 56 11.15 -8.74 0.12
N ASN A 57 11.23 -7.40 0.14
CA ASN A 57 10.99 -6.59 1.33
C ASN A 57 9.97 -5.48 1.06
N VAL A 58 8.92 -5.45 1.88
CA VAL A 58 7.94 -4.36 1.95
C VAL A 58 7.89 -3.90 3.40
N THR A 59 8.16 -2.62 3.64
CA THR A 59 8.21 -2.05 4.99
C THR A 59 7.26 -0.86 5.09
N LEU A 60 6.10 -1.13 5.69
CA LEU A 60 5.00 -0.19 5.92
C LEU A 60 4.51 -0.28 7.39
N PRO A 61 5.40 -0.10 8.38
CA PRO A 61 5.13 -0.39 9.78
C PRO A 61 4.05 0.51 10.38
N SER A 62 3.89 1.75 9.89
CA SER A 62 2.90 2.71 10.40
C SER A 62 1.58 2.72 9.63
N LEU A 63 1.44 1.90 8.58
CA LEU A 63 0.25 1.89 7.74
C LEU A 63 -0.93 1.35 8.55
N SER A 64 -1.90 2.20 8.85
CA SER A 64 -3.05 1.88 9.68
C SER A 64 -4.35 1.72 8.90
N GLU A 65 -4.47 2.38 7.75
CA GLU A 65 -5.73 2.42 7.00
C GLU A 65 -5.50 2.41 5.48
N ILE A 66 -6.33 1.61 4.81
CA ILE A 66 -6.48 1.60 3.35
C ILE A 66 -7.97 1.75 3.06
N ARG A 67 -8.37 2.85 2.42
CA ARG A 67 -9.78 3.13 2.12
C ARG A 67 -10.29 2.41 0.88
N GLY A 68 -9.39 2.02 -0.02
CA GLY A 68 -9.69 1.15 -1.14
C GLY A 68 -9.31 -0.31 -0.88
N ASN A 69 -8.88 -0.97 -1.94
CA ASN A 69 -8.41 -2.34 -1.97
C ASN A 69 -6.94 -2.44 -1.58
N ALA A 70 -6.58 -3.54 -0.92
CA ALA A 70 -5.19 -3.94 -0.74
C ALA A 70 -4.94 -5.17 -1.62
N VAL A 71 -4.09 -5.03 -2.65
CA VAL A 71 -3.81 -6.08 -3.62
C VAL A 71 -2.31 -6.39 -3.68
N MET A 72 -1.94 -7.61 -3.30
CA MET A 72 -0.56 -8.09 -3.34
C MET A 72 -0.53 -9.35 -4.22
N ALA A 73 -0.15 -9.17 -5.49
CA ALA A 73 -0.31 -10.19 -6.51
C ALA A 73 0.97 -10.46 -7.29
N SER A 74 1.29 -11.73 -7.56
CA SER A 74 2.44 -12.07 -8.42
C SER A 74 3.78 -11.49 -7.90
N LEU A 75 4.04 -11.71 -6.61
CA LEU A 75 5.26 -11.36 -5.89
C LEU A 75 6.01 -12.65 -5.46
N PRO A 76 6.55 -13.44 -6.41
CA PRO A 76 7.10 -14.78 -6.14
C PRO A 76 8.36 -14.80 -5.25
N SER A 77 8.99 -13.66 -5.00
CA SER A 77 10.14 -13.55 -4.08
C SER A 77 9.76 -13.06 -2.68
N LEU A 78 8.51 -12.68 -2.44
CA LEU A 78 8.05 -12.19 -1.14
C LEU A 78 7.81 -13.38 -0.21
N GLU A 79 8.58 -13.46 0.87
CA GLU A 79 8.49 -14.56 1.85
C GLU A 79 7.62 -14.22 3.05
N SER A 80 7.59 -12.94 3.43
CA SER A 80 6.79 -12.41 4.53
C SER A 80 6.18 -11.06 4.18
N LEU A 81 4.93 -10.84 4.60
CA LEU A 81 4.29 -9.53 4.62
C LEU A 81 3.83 -9.23 6.04
N ASP A 82 4.43 -8.22 6.65
CA ASP A 82 4.10 -7.76 8.00
C ASP A 82 3.55 -6.33 7.95
N LEU A 83 2.33 -6.16 8.46
CA LEU A 83 1.58 -4.91 8.51
C LEU A 83 1.11 -4.68 9.96
N PRO A 84 2.05 -4.43 10.89
CA PRO A 84 1.79 -4.53 12.33
C PRO A 84 0.84 -3.45 12.85
N SER A 85 0.71 -2.31 12.18
CA SER A 85 -0.21 -1.23 12.57
C SER A 85 -1.48 -1.18 11.73
N LEU A 86 -1.68 -2.09 10.78
CA LEU A 86 -2.85 -2.05 9.90
C LEU A 86 -4.12 -2.43 10.67
N ILE A 87 -5.08 -1.51 10.72
CA ILE A 87 -6.33 -1.65 11.48
C ILE A 87 -7.51 -1.95 10.55
N THR A 88 -7.61 -1.22 9.43
CA THR A 88 -8.79 -1.30 8.56
C THR A 88 -8.42 -1.32 7.09
N ILE A 89 -9.11 -2.18 6.33
CA ILE A 89 -9.19 -2.10 4.87
C ILE A 89 -10.67 -1.94 4.50
N HIS A 90 -11.05 -0.85 3.85
CA HIS A 90 -12.46 -0.61 3.51
C HIS A 90 -12.90 -1.37 2.26
N GLY A 91 -12.01 -1.57 1.30
CA GLY A 91 -12.22 -2.45 0.16
C GLY A 91 -11.88 -3.91 0.46
N ALA A 92 -11.38 -4.60 -0.56
CA ALA A 92 -11.00 -6.01 -0.46
C ALA A 92 -9.50 -6.18 -0.14
N PHE A 93 -9.17 -7.16 0.70
CA PHE A 93 -7.79 -7.62 0.87
C PHE A 93 -7.53 -8.87 0.03
N LYS A 94 -6.68 -8.75 -1.00
CA LYS A 94 -6.40 -9.82 -1.97
C LYS A 94 -4.91 -10.13 -1.99
N VAL A 95 -4.55 -11.38 -1.69
CA VAL A 95 -3.17 -11.86 -1.72
C VAL A 95 -3.12 -13.17 -2.49
N PHE A 96 -2.49 -13.17 -3.67
CA PHE A 96 -2.51 -14.33 -4.57
C PHE A 96 -1.28 -14.40 -5.49
N HIS A 97 -0.94 -15.61 -5.95
CA HIS A 97 0.27 -15.87 -6.78
C HIS A 97 1.59 -15.39 -6.14
N ASN A 98 1.72 -15.51 -4.82
CA ASN A 98 2.93 -15.21 -4.07
C ASN A 98 3.54 -16.53 -3.56
N ASP A 99 4.15 -17.31 -4.46
CA ASP A 99 4.49 -18.72 -4.24
C ASP A 99 5.39 -19.00 -3.02
N LYS A 100 6.17 -18.01 -2.58
CA LYS A 100 7.06 -18.11 -1.42
C LYS A 100 6.52 -17.50 -0.14
N LEU A 101 5.35 -16.86 -0.16
CA LEU A 101 4.79 -16.18 0.99
C LEU A 101 4.36 -17.22 2.02
N VAL A 102 5.10 -17.30 3.12
CA VAL A 102 4.83 -18.24 4.23
C VAL A 102 4.26 -17.54 5.45
N ASN A 103 4.52 -16.24 5.60
CA ASN A 103 4.06 -15.44 6.72
C ASN A 103 3.29 -14.22 6.22
N LEU A 104 2.07 -14.05 6.69
CA LEU A 104 1.28 -12.84 6.52
C LEU A 104 0.73 -12.44 7.90
N THR A 105 1.14 -11.29 8.39
CA THR A 105 0.78 -10.78 9.71
C THR A 105 0.22 -9.37 9.60
N ALA A 106 -0.92 -9.15 10.26
CA ALA A 106 -1.52 -7.84 10.47
C ALA A 106 -2.23 -7.92 11.83
N SER A 107 -1.44 -7.78 12.91
CA SER A 107 -1.88 -8.13 14.27
C SER A 107 -3.01 -7.22 14.80
N GLU A 108 -3.06 -5.98 14.33
CA GLU A 108 -4.04 -4.99 14.75
C GLU A 108 -5.25 -4.93 13.80
N LEU A 109 -5.32 -5.81 12.79
CA LEU A 109 -6.38 -5.75 11.78
C LEU A 109 -7.73 -6.13 12.38
N VAL A 110 -8.66 -5.17 12.37
CA VAL A 110 -10.00 -5.30 12.93
C VAL A 110 -11.05 -5.59 11.86
N SER A 111 -10.93 -4.95 10.68
CA SER A 111 -11.98 -5.01 9.66
C SER A 111 -11.47 -4.98 8.22
N ILE A 112 -12.22 -5.67 7.36
CA ILE A 112 -12.06 -5.69 5.90
C ILE A 112 -13.45 -5.55 5.26
N GLY A 113 -13.59 -4.73 4.22
CA GLY A 113 -14.81 -4.66 3.42
C GLY A 113 -15.93 -3.82 4.04
N ILE A 114 -15.56 -2.82 4.84
CA ILE A 114 -16.53 -1.85 5.38
C ILE A 114 -16.75 -0.76 4.33
N ASP A 115 -18.00 -0.58 3.93
CA ASP A 115 -18.44 0.52 3.07
C ASP A 115 -17.93 1.85 3.62
N TYR A 116 -16.95 2.44 2.93
CA TYR A 116 -16.51 3.81 3.18
C TYR A 116 -17.53 4.68 2.46
N GLY A 117 -18.46 5.28 3.21
CA GLY A 117 -19.37 6.27 2.62
C GLY A 117 -18.52 7.36 1.95
N ASP A 118 -18.94 7.82 0.78
CA ASP A 118 -18.34 8.96 0.08
C ASP A 118 -18.49 10.23 0.94
N ASP A 119 -17.68 10.35 1.99
CA ASP A 119 -17.48 11.61 2.70
C ASP A 119 -16.63 12.46 1.74
N GLU A 120 -17.31 13.20 0.86
CA GLU A 120 -16.73 14.31 0.10
C GLU A 120 -15.88 15.12 1.09
N GLU A 121 -14.56 15.21 0.85
CA GLU A 121 -13.71 16.12 1.59
C GLU A 121 -14.33 17.52 1.42
N GLU A 122 -14.99 18.03 2.46
CA GLU A 122 -15.36 19.45 2.54
C GLU A 122 -14.04 20.21 2.45
N GLU A 123 -13.70 20.68 1.24
CA GLU A 123 -12.67 21.70 1.05
C GLU A 123 -13.12 22.90 1.89
N GLU A 124 -12.46 23.12 3.03
CA GLU A 124 -12.59 24.35 3.79
C GLU A 124 -12.15 25.51 2.86
N GLU A 125 -13.11 26.16 2.20
CA GLU A 125 -12.90 27.42 1.52
C GLU A 125 -12.48 28.45 2.58
N GLU A 126 -11.16 28.70 2.71
CA GLU A 126 -10.65 29.89 3.38
C GLU A 126 -11.04 31.11 2.53
N GLU A 127 -12.20 31.70 2.84
CA GLU A 127 -12.54 33.07 2.44
C GLU A 127 -11.53 34.04 3.11
N GLU A 128 -10.41 34.33 2.44
CA GLU A 128 -9.66 35.56 2.72
C GLU A 128 -10.34 36.73 2.00
N GLU A 129 -11.25 37.41 2.71
CA GLU A 129 -11.66 38.78 2.41
C GLU A 129 -10.48 39.74 2.60
N GLU A 130 -9.97 40.35 1.51
CA GLU A 130 -9.42 41.73 1.50
C GLU A 130 -9.75 42.48 0.20
#